data_AF-A0A136NCR2-F1
#
_entry.id   AF-A0A136NCR2-F1
#
_cell.length_a   1.000
_cell.length_b   1.000
_cell.length_c   1.000
_cell.angle_alpha   90.00
_cell.angle_beta   90.00
_cell.angle_gamma   90.00
#
_symmetry.space_group_name_H-M   'P 1'
#
loop_
_entity.id
_entity.type
_entity.pdbx_description
1 polymer ?
#
loop_
_entity_poly.entity_id
_entity_poly.type
_entity_poly.pdbx_seq_one_letter_code
_entity_poly.pdbx_strand_id
1 'polypeptide(L)'
;MFKSKVIEIFKTFTTEEIKLFRNFLLSPFHNSNKKVIKLFEILKKYYPEFSSGYIQKEHLFKKLYPGKKYSDIVMRILISDLLKLAEEFLSYKGFTEDRITEKKIPDI
;
A
#
# COMPACT_ATOMS: atom_id res chain seq x y z
N MET A 1 12.77 -6.57 13.18
CA MET A 1 11.59 -5.68 13.25
C MET A 1 11.20 -5.27 11.84
N PHE A 2 9.91 -5.34 11.48
CA PHE A 2 9.44 -4.90 10.15
C PHE A 2 9.44 -3.37 10.09
N LYS A 3 10.63 -2.78 9.90
CA LYS A 3 10.76 -1.40 9.43
C LYS A 3 10.79 -1.47 7.90
N SER A 4 9.72 -1.02 7.26
CA SER A 4 9.63 -0.94 5.81
C SER A 4 9.13 0.44 5.44
N LYS A 5 9.72 1.04 4.40
CA LYS A 5 9.32 2.34 3.85
C LYS A 5 7.81 2.39 3.54
N VAL A 6 7.22 1.24 3.20
CA VAL A 6 5.78 1.13 2.94
C VAL A 6 4.92 1.48 4.17
N ILE A 7 5.36 1.13 5.38
CA ILE A 7 4.63 1.44 6.61
C ILE A 7 4.73 2.93 6.93
N GLU A 8 5.90 3.52 6.70
CA GLU A 8 6.08 4.97 6.88
C GLU A 8 5.19 5.75 5.92
N ILE A 9 5.05 5.32 4.66
CA ILE A 9 4.06 5.89 3.73
C ILE A 9 2.63 5.72 4.24
N PHE A 10 2.25 4.51 4.69
CA PHE A 10 0.87 4.30 5.14
C PHE A 10 0.51 5.09 6.39
N LYS A 11 1.48 5.44 7.25
CA LYS A 11 1.26 6.35 8.38
C LYS A 11 0.93 7.78 7.96
N THR A 12 1.36 8.21 6.77
CA THR A 12 1.02 9.55 6.26
C THR A 12 -0.36 9.61 5.63
N PHE A 13 -0.99 8.46 5.36
CA PHE A 13 -2.32 8.42 4.77
C PHE A 13 -3.36 8.78 5.83
N THR A 14 -4.33 9.59 5.44
CA THR A 14 -5.62 9.77 6.09
C THR A 14 -6.48 8.51 5.98
N THR A 15 -7.57 8.47 6.74
CA THR A 15 -8.53 7.35 6.71
C THR A 15 -9.18 7.21 5.33
N GLU A 16 -9.37 8.31 4.62
CA GLU A 16 -9.91 8.38 3.27
C GLU A 16 -8.88 7.89 2.26
N GLU A 17 -7.63 8.36 2.35
CA GLU A 17 -6.55 7.94 1.46
C GLU A 17 -6.27 6.45 1.55
N ILE A 18 -6.26 5.85 2.74
CA ILE A 18 -6.05 4.40 2.86
C ILE A 18 -7.21 3.58 2.26
N LYS A 19 -8.43 4.12 2.25
CA LYS A 19 -9.58 3.50 1.54
C LYS A 19 -9.44 3.67 0.03
N LEU A 20 -9.03 4.84 -0.45
CA LEU A 20 -8.79 5.09 -1.88
C LEU A 20 -7.64 4.24 -2.42
N PHE A 21 -6.55 4.12 -1.66
CA PHE A 21 -5.43 3.27 -2.02
C PHE A 21 -5.85 1.79 -2.12
N ARG A 22 -6.75 1.32 -1.24
CA ARG A 22 -7.35 -0.02 -1.39
C ARG A 22 -8.06 -0.18 -2.73
N ASN A 23 -8.85 0.81 -3.14
CA ASN A 23 -9.58 0.76 -4.41
C ASN A 23 -8.59 0.79 -5.59
N PHE A 24 -7.54 1.61 -5.50
CA PHE A 24 -6.44 1.64 -6.46
C PHE A 24 -5.79 0.26 -6.62
N LEU A 25 -5.47 -0.43 -5.53
CA LEU A 25 -4.89 -1.78 -5.54
C LEU A 25 -5.81 -2.85 -6.15
N LEU A 26 -7.12 -2.68 -6.02
CA LEU A 26 -8.14 -3.59 -6.59
C LEU A 26 -8.41 -3.32 -8.07
N SER A 27 -7.97 -2.17 -8.60
CA SER A 27 -8.12 -1.84 -10.01
C SER A 27 -7.24 -2.76 -10.87
N PRO A 28 -7.81 -3.50 -11.84
CA PRO A 28 -7.04 -4.34 -12.77
C PRO A 28 -6.02 -3.55 -13.59
N PHE A 29 -6.22 -2.23 -13.73
CA PHE A 29 -5.33 -1.35 -14.47
C PHE A 29 -3.99 -1.10 -13.75
N HIS A 30 -4.02 -1.06 -12.41
CA HIS A 30 -2.83 -0.76 -11.61
C HIS A 30 -2.15 -2.02 -11.05
N ASN A 31 -2.93 -3.06 -10.74
CA ASN A 31 -2.37 -4.26 -10.14
C ASN A 31 -3.20 -5.52 -10.45
N SER A 32 -2.51 -6.59 -10.84
CA SER A 32 -3.08 -7.94 -11.01
C SER A 32 -2.62 -8.92 -9.92
N ASN A 33 -1.64 -8.53 -9.08
CA ASN A 33 -1.06 -9.40 -8.08
C ASN A 33 -1.95 -9.49 -6.83
N LYS A 34 -2.71 -10.59 -6.75
CA LYS A 34 -3.60 -10.89 -5.61
C LYS A 34 -2.86 -11.01 -4.28
N LYS A 35 -1.57 -11.34 -4.26
CA LYS A 35 -0.78 -11.43 -3.03
C LYS A 35 -0.44 -10.05 -2.47
N VAL A 36 -0.21 -9.06 -3.35
CA VAL A 36 0.04 -7.67 -2.93
C VAL A 36 -1.21 -7.08 -2.27
N ILE A 37 -2.39 -7.32 -2.86
CA ILE A 37 -3.68 -6.94 -2.25
C ILE A 37 -3.82 -7.61 -0.88
N LYS A 38 -3.58 -8.92 -0.78
CA LYS A 38 -3.66 -9.64 0.51
C LYS A 38 -2.66 -9.11 1.54
N LEU A 39 -1.44 -8.76 1.13
CA LEU A 39 -0.44 -8.18 2.03
C LEU A 39 -0.96 -6.85 2.59
N PHE A 40 -1.46 -5.97 1.72
CA PHE A 40 -2.08 -4.72 2.14
C PHE A 40 -3.25 -4.94 3.11
N GLU A 41 -4.18 -5.85 2.81
CA GLU A 41 -5.33 -6.14 3.68
C GLU A 41 -4.92 -6.65 5.07
N ILE A 42 -3.81 -7.38 5.17
CA ILE A 42 -3.26 -7.80 6.47
C ILE A 42 -2.67 -6.60 7.20
N LEU A 43 -1.88 -5.76 6.52
CA LEU A 43 -1.22 -4.60 7.12
C LEU A 43 -2.22 -3.53 7.56
N LYS A 44 -3.26 -3.27 6.77
CA LYS A 44 -4.31 -2.28 7.03
C LYS A 44 -5.00 -2.48 8.38
N LYS A 45 -5.06 -3.72 8.89
CA LYS A 45 -5.63 -4.03 10.23
C LYS A 45 -4.88 -3.37 11.38
N TYR A 46 -3.65 -2.92 11.15
CA TYR A 46 -2.82 -2.26 12.15
C TYR A 46 -2.77 -0.74 11.96
N TYR A 47 -3.43 -0.18 10.95
CA TYR A 47 -3.54 1.27 10.77
C TYR A 47 -4.38 1.90 11.90
N PRO A 48 -4.06 3.11 12.40
CA PRO A 48 -2.97 3.99 11.95
C PRO A 48 -1.61 3.74 12.63
N GLU A 49 -1.60 3.05 13.76
CA GLU A 49 -0.41 2.96 14.63
C GLU A 49 0.72 2.09 14.06
N PHE A 50 0.36 1.05 13.30
CA PHE A 50 1.27 0.02 12.79
C PHE A 50 2.25 -0.51 13.85
N SER A 51 1.76 -0.70 15.08
CA SER A 51 2.57 -1.08 16.25
C SER A 51 3.45 -2.30 15.91
N SER A 52 4.75 -2.03 15.84
CA SER A 52 5.76 -2.84 15.15
C SER A 52 6.08 -4.20 15.78
N GLY A 53 5.63 -4.43 17.02
CA GLY A 53 5.82 -5.70 17.72
C GLY A 53 5.09 -6.87 17.05
N TYR A 54 4.00 -6.60 16.34
CA TYR A 54 3.12 -7.65 15.77
C TYR A 54 3.35 -7.95 14.29
N ILE A 55 4.07 -7.08 13.57
CA ILE A 55 4.33 -7.22 12.13
C ILE A 55 5.69 -7.88 11.96
N GLN A 56 5.70 -9.19 11.74
CA GLN A 56 6.90 -9.97 11.41
C GLN A 56 6.75 -10.57 10.02
N LYS A 57 7.81 -10.53 9.21
CA LYS A 57 7.77 -11.02 7.81
C LYS A 57 7.36 -12.49 7.74
N GLU A 58 7.82 -13.27 8.70
CA GLU A 58 7.56 -14.70 8.85
C GLU A 58 6.07 -14.95 9.11
N HIS A 59 5.44 -14.14 9.98
CA HIS A 59 4.01 -14.21 10.26
C HIS A 59 3.17 -13.77 9.05
N LEU A 60 3.57 -12.69 8.38
CA LEU A 60 2.93 -12.25 7.14
C LEU A 60 3.03 -13.33 6.06
N PHE A 61 4.22 -13.91 5.88
CA PHE A 61 4.45 -14.97 4.89
C PHE A 61 3.58 -16.19 5.16
N LYS A 62 3.48 -16.65 6.42
CA LYS A 62 2.59 -17.79 6.78
C LYS A 62 1.12 -17.51 6.43
N LYS A 63 0.64 -16.28 6.64
CA LYS A 63 -0.72 -15.87 6.25
C LYS A 63 -0.90 -15.79 4.73
N LEU A 64 0.14 -15.35 4.01
CA LEU A 64 0.11 -15.20 2.56
C LEU A 64 0.30 -16.52 1.81
N TYR A 65 1.13 -17.43 2.32
CA TYR A 65 1.54 -18.68 1.69
C TYR A 65 1.43 -19.85 2.69
N PRO A 66 0.20 -20.24 3.05
CA PRO A 66 -0.01 -21.34 4.00
C PRO A 66 0.64 -22.63 3.49
N GLY A 67 1.31 -23.35 4.39
CA GLY A 67 1.99 -24.61 4.09
C GLY A 67 3.31 -24.49 3.32
N LYS A 68 3.79 -23.27 3.02
CA LYS A 68 5.09 -23.06 2.37
C LYS A 68 6.18 -22.72 3.39
N LYS A 69 7.41 -23.17 3.12
CA LYS A 69 8.60 -22.74 3.87
C LYS A 69 8.82 -21.25 3.65
N TYR A 70 9.17 -20.53 4.72
CA TYR A 70 9.44 -19.09 4.67
C TYR A 70 10.51 -18.76 3.61
N SER A 71 10.24 -17.72 2.82
CA SER A 71 11.19 -17.15 1.87
C SER A 71 11.25 -15.63 2.04
N ASP A 72 12.37 -15.13 2.54
CA ASP A 72 12.59 -13.69 2.69
C ASP A 72 12.69 -12.98 1.34
N ILE A 73 13.21 -13.65 0.29
CA ILE A 73 13.25 -13.10 -1.08
C ILE A 73 11.83 -12.81 -1.57
N VAL A 74 10.92 -13.77 -1.42
CA VAL A 74 9.51 -13.59 -1.82
C VAL A 74 8.85 -12.45 -1.04
N MET A 75 9.11 -12.35 0.26
CA MET A 75 8.60 -11.23 1.06
C MET A 75 9.16 -9.88 0.61
N ARG A 76 10.46 -9.78 0.33
CA ARG A 76 11.08 -8.53 -0.14
C ARG A 76 10.44 -8.07 -1.45
N ILE A 77 10.27 -8.98 -2.41
CA ILE A 77 9.62 -8.67 -3.69
C ILE A 77 8.20 -8.14 -3.44
N LEU A 78 7.40 -8.86 -2.63
CA LEU A 78 6.02 -8.48 -2.37
C LEU A 78 5.88 -7.13 -1.66
N ILE A 79 6.81 -6.81 -0.76
CA ILE A 79 6.86 -5.52 -0.07
C ILE A 79 7.29 -4.41 -1.04
N SER A 80 8.26 -4.67 -1.91
CA SER A 80 8.70 -3.72 -2.94
C SER A 80 7.57 -3.42 -3.94
N ASP A 81 6.83 -4.43 -4.38
CA ASP A 81 5.66 -4.24 -5.26
C ASP A 81 4.59 -3.37 -4.58
N LEU A 82 4.30 -3.63 -3.31
CA LEU A 82 3.34 -2.83 -2.55
C LEU A 82 3.82 -1.38 -2.36
N LEU A 83 5.11 -1.20 -2.09
CA LEU A 83 5.73 0.13 -1.97
C LEU A 83 5.61 0.92 -3.26
N LYS A 84 5.93 0.29 -4.40
CA LYS A 84 5.82 0.93 -5.72
C LYS A 84 4.39 1.41 -6.00
N LEU A 85 3.39 0.58 -5.71
CA LEU A 85 1.98 0.96 -5.88
C LEU A 85 1.57 2.12 -4.95
N ALA A 86 2.11 2.17 -3.74
CA ALA A 86 1.86 3.28 -2.82
C ALA A 86 2.48 4.59 -3.32
N GLU A 87 3.69 4.53 -3.88
CA GLU A 87 4.35 5.68 -4.52
C GLU A 87 3.57 6.15 -5.77
N GLU A 88 3.13 5.23 -6.63
CA GLU A 88 2.30 5.54 -7.81
C GLU A 88 0.96 6.19 -7.42
N PHE A 89 0.31 5.69 -6.37
CA PHE A 89 -0.92 6.29 -5.85
C PHE A 89 -0.70 7.74 -5.38
N LEU A 90 0.39 8.00 -4.66
CA LEU A 90 0.75 9.35 -4.23
C LEU A 90 1.04 10.27 -5.43
N SER A 91 1.72 9.78 -6.46
CA SER A 91 1.94 10.56 -7.69
C SER A 91 0.63 10.89 -8.41
N TYR A 92 -0.28 9.91 -8.53
CA TYR A 92 -1.60 10.13 -9.11
C TYR A 92 -2.42 11.17 -8.33
N LYS A 93 -2.36 11.07 -6.99
CA LYS A 93 -3.03 12.02 -6.10
C LYS A 93 -2.49 13.43 -6.26
N GLY A 94 -1.18 13.61 -6.14
CA GLY A 94 -0.54 14.93 -6.26
C GLY A 94 -0.85 15.61 -7.58
N PHE A 95 -0.77 14.86 -8.69
CA PHE A 95 -1.13 15.38 -10.01
C PHE A 95 -2.60 15.79 -10.14
N THR A 96 -3.51 15.09 -9.47
CA THR A 96 -4.94 15.42 -9.49
C THR A 96 -5.24 16.64 -8.63
N GLU A 97 -4.60 16.77 -7.47
CA GLU A 97 -4.71 17.94 -6.59
C GLU A 97 -4.17 19.20 -7.28
N ASP A 98 -3.00 19.13 -7.92
CA ASP A 98 -2.41 20.26 -8.66
C ASP A 98 -3.33 20.76 -9.78
N ARG A 99 -3.92 19.85 -10.58
CA ARG A 99 -4.86 20.21 -11.67
C ARG A 99 -6.15 20.87 -11.20
N ILE A 100 -6.62 20.58 -9.99
CA ILE A 100 -7.81 21.22 -9.43
C ILE A 100 -7.51 22.68 -9.08
N THR A 101 -6.27 23.00 -8.67
CA THR A 101 -5.88 24.39 -8.38
C THR A 101 -5.75 25.27 -9.63
N GLU A 102 -5.46 24.67 -10.79
CA GLU A 102 -5.33 25.37 -12.07
C GLU A 102 -6.67 25.64 -12.78
N LYS A 103 -7.79 25.03 -12.35
CA LYS A 103 -9.14 25.29 -12.91
C LYS A 103 -9.85 26.47 -12.23
N LYS A 104 -9.18 27.62 -12.12
CA LYS A 104 -9.87 28.90 -12.31
C LYS A 104 -9.92 29.16 -13.81
N ILE A 105 -10.79 28.43 -14.52
CA ILE A 105 -11.14 28.78 -15.90
C ILE A 105 -11.92 30.10 -15.77
N PRO A 106 -11.45 31.22 -16.37
CA PRO A 106 -12.24 32.44 -16.41
C PRO A 106 -13.56 32.11 -17.10
N ASP A 107 -14.68 32.49 -16.49
CA ASP A 107 -15.99 32.42 -17.13
C ASP A 107 -15.90 33.11 -18.50
N ILE A 108 -16.21 32.37 -19.58
CA ILE A 108 -16.46 32.93 -20.91
C ILE A 108 -17.88 33.45 -20.93
#